data_AF-A0A9D1DWB5-F1
#
_entry.id   AF-A0A9D1DWB5-F1
#
_cell.length_a   1.000
_cell.length_b   1.000
_cell.length_c   1.000
_cell.angle_alpha   90.00
_cell.angle_beta   90.00
_cell.angle_gamma   90.00
#
_symmetry.space_group_name_H-M   'P 1'
#
loop_
_entity.id
_entity.type
_entity.pdbx_description
1 polymer ?
#
loop_
_entity_poly.entity_id
_entity_poly.type
_entity_poly.pdbx_seq_one_letter_code
_entity_poly.pdbx_strand_id
1 'polypeptide(L)'
;MLDRLRADIRAVKERDPAARGTLEVLLLYSGLHAIMLHRPAYWLYNHKHFFLARWISQYAKFRTGVEIHPGAKIGTGVFIDHGCGIV
;
A
#
# COMPACT_ATOMS: atom_id res chain seq x y z
N MET A 1 1.25 -0.44 -13.47
CA MET A 1 0.71 -0.03 -12.15
C MET A 1 -0.62 -0.72 -11.84
N LEU A 2 -1.58 -0.68 -12.77
CA LEU A 2 -2.88 -1.36 -12.65
C LEU A 2 -2.79 -2.87 -12.40
N ASP A 3 -1.89 -3.60 -13.07
CA ASP A 3 -1.77 -5.04 -12.86
C ASP A 3 -1.27 -5.40 -11.46
N ARG A 4 -0.43 -4.54 -10.87
CA ARG A 4 0.01 -4.71 -9.48
C ARG A 4 -1.14 -4.51 -8.51
N LEU A 5 -1.96 -3.48 -8.72
CA LEU A 5 -3.15 -3.23 -7.92
C LEU A 5 -4.14 -4.39 -7.99
N ARG A 6 -4.39 -4.93 -9.20
CA ARG A 6 -5.26 -6.11 -9.38
C ARG A 6 -4.72 -7.33 -8.63
N ALA A 7 -3.40 -7.55 -8.67
CA ALA A 7 -2.75 -8.64 -7.93
C ALA A 7 -2.86 -8.45 -6.40
N ASP A 8 -2.65 -7.22 -5.90
CA ASP A 8 -2.78 -6.91 -4.47
C ASP A 8 -4.23 -7.10 -3.99
N ILE A 9 -5.23 -6.62 -4.75
CA ILE A 9 -6.66 -6.86 -4.46
C ILE A 9 -6.99 -8.35 -4.47
N ARG A 10 -6.46 -9.11 -5.44
CA ARG A 10 -6.68 -10.56 -5.50
C ARG A 10 -6.09 -11.24 -4.26
N ALA A 11 -4.87 -10.86 -3.86
CA ALA A 11 -4.22 -11.41 -2.67
C ALA A 11 -5.03 -11.13 -1.39
N VAL A 12 -5.63 -9.94 -1.25
CA VAL A 12 -6.56 -9.65 -0.15
C VAL A 12 -7.73 -10.63 -0.17
N LYS A 13 -8.44 -10.73 -1.30
CA LYS A 13 -9.64 -11.59 -1.41
C LYS A 13 -9.37 -13.08 -1.22
N GLU A 14 -8.18 -13.54 -1.58
CA GLU A 14 -7.77 -14.95 -1.42
C GLU A 14 -7.40 -15.29 0.03
N ARG A 15 -6.93 -14.31 0.82
CA ARG A 15 -6.31 -14.55 2.12
C ARG A 15 -7.10 -14.00 3.30
N ASP A 16 -8.01 -13.05 3.06
CA ASP A 16 -8.89 -12.50 4.07
C ASP A 16 -10.34 -13.01 3.88
N PRO A 17 -10.82 -13.90 4.77
CA PRO A 17 -12.22 -14.35 4.77
C PRO A 17 -13.25 -13.23 4.98
N ALA A 18 -12.86 -12.09 5.53
CA ALA A 18 -13.75 -10.95 5.77
C ALA A 18 -14.05 -10.15 4.48
N ALA A 19 -13.18 -10.23 3.47
CA ALA A 19 -13.33 -9.49 2.22
C ALA A 19 -14.56 -9.96 1.41
N ARG A 20 -15.62 -9.16 1.35
CA ARG A 20 -16.87 -9.51 0.63
C ARG A 20 -16.90 -9.03 -0.81
N GLY A 21 -16.05 -8.09 -1.20
CA GLY A 21 -16.03 -7.61 -2.59
C GLY A 21 -14.83 -6.73 -2.95
N THR A 22 -14.61 -6.58 -4.27
CA THR A 22 -13.52 -5.73 -4.78
C THR A 22 -13.70 -4.26 -4.42
N LEU A 23 -14.94 -3.75 -4.42
CA LEU A 23 -15.23 -2.36 -4.10
C LEU A 23 -14.96 -2.07 -2.62
N GLU A 24 -15.39 -2.96 -1.73
CA GLU A 24 -15.10 -2.90 -0.30
C GLU A 24 -13.58 -2.89 -0.05
N VAL A 25 -12.86 -3.84 -0.64
CA VAL A 25 -11.40 -3.91 -0.53
C VAL A 25 -10.73 -2.63 -1.02
N LEU A 26 -11.16 -2.12 -2.19
CA LEU A 26 -10.58 -0.91 -2.76
C LEU A 26 -10.82 0.33 -1.90
N LEU A 27 -12.02 0.45 -1.31
CA LEU A 27 -12.43 1.67 -0.60
C LEU A 27 -12.08 1.66 0.88
N LEU A 28 -12.00 0.50 1.52
CA LEU A 28 -11.99 0.40 2.98
C LEU A 28 -10.72 -0.25 3.58
N TYR A 29 -9.87 -0.90 2.78
CA TYR A 29 -8.71 -1.60 3.32
C TYR A 29 -7.48 -0.68 3.43
N SER A 30 -7.16 -0.30 4.67
CA SER A 30 -6.00 0.53 5.03
C SER A 30 -4.67 -0.02 4.50
N GLY A 31 -4.47 -1.34 4.60
CA GLY A 31 -3.27 -2.01 4.10
C GLY A 31 -3.10 -1.91 2.59
N LEU A 32 -4.20 -2.00 1.83
CA LEU A 32 -4.17 -1.79 0.38
C LEU A 32 -3.85 -0.33 0.06
N HIS A 33 -4.45 0.63 0.76
CA HIS A 33 -4.16 2.06 0.59
C HIS A 33 -2.69 2.39 0.87
N ALA A 34 -2.09 1.78 1.89
CA ALA A 34 -0.68 1.94 2.20
C ALA A 34 0.22 1.47 1.04
N ILE A 35 -0.07 0.30 0.46
CA ILE A 35 0.64 -0.23 -0.71
C ILE A 35 0.45 0.71 -1.92
N MET A 36 -0.77 1.18 -2.15
CA MET A 36 -1.09 2.10 -3.25
C MET A 36 -0.31 3.41 -3.18
N LEU A 37 -0.16 3.99 -1.98
CA LEU A 37 0.61 5.21 -1.74
C LEU A 37 2.12 4.97 -1.74
N HIS A 38 2.58 3.79 -1.31
CA HIS A 38 4.00 3.44 -1.37
C HIS A 38 4.54 3.35 -2.80
N ARG A 39 3.76 2.82 -3.75
CA ARG A 39 4.21 2.64 -5.14
C ARG A 39 4.68 3.95 -5.83
N PRO A 40 3.94 5.09 -5.77
CA PRO A 40 4.46 6.37 -6.26
C PRO A 40 5.59 6.94 -5.38
N ALA A 41 5.56 6.73 -4.05
CA ALA A 41 6.65 7.13 -3.17
C ALA A 41 7.98 6.44 -3.53
N TYR A 42 7.93 5.14 -3.82
CA TYR A 42 9.07 4.35 -4.31
C TYR A 42 9.58 4.83 -5.66
N TRP A 43 8.66 5.17 -6.57
CA TRP A 43 9.05 5.78 -7.84
C TRP A 43 9.80 7.10 -7.62
N LEU A 44 9.27 8.02 -6.81
CA LEU A 44 9.92 9.30 -6.49
C LEU A 44 11.29 9.10 -5.84
N TYR A 45 11.41 8.14 -4.93
CA TYR A 45 12.66 7.82 -4.25
C TYR A 45 13.74 7.38 -5.24
N ASN A 46 13.40 6.49 -6.18
CA ASN A 46 14.34 6.04 -7.22
C ASN A 46 14.75 7.16 -8.20
N HIS A 47 13.93 8.20 -8.33
CA HIS A 47 14.22 9.38 -9.14
C HIS A 47 14.83 10.53 -8.31
N LYS A 48 15.32 10.24 -7.10
CA LYS A 48 15.99 11.19 -6.20
C LYS A 48 15.10 12.35 -5.70
N HIS A 49 13.78 12.25 -5.87
CA HIS A 49 12.81 13.20 -5.28
C HIS A 49 12.50 12.82 -3.82
N PHE A 50 13.53 12.79 -2.97
CA PHE A 50 13.45 12.22 -1.62
C PHE A 50 12.45 12.90 -0.69
N PHE A 51 12.35 14.24 -0.76
CA PHE A 51 11.40 14.99 0.05
C PHE A 51 9.95 14.59 -0.26
N LEU A 52 9.58 14.58 -1.55
CA LEU A 52 8.23 14.18 -1.98
C LEU A 52 7.96 12.71 -1.65
N ALA A 53 8.95 11.83 -1.86
CA ALA A 53 8.84 10.42 -1.50
C ALA A 53 8.56 10.23 0.00
N ARG A 54 9.27 10.95 0.87
CA ARG A 54 9.05 10.88 2.32
C ARG A 54 7.74 11.53 2.72
N TRP A 55 7.33 12.62 2.07
CA TRP A 55 6.04 13.26 2.31
C TRP A 55 4.87 12.31 2.03
N ILE A 56 4.87 11.60 0.89
CA ILE A 56 3.85 10.59 0.58
C ILE A 56 3.89 9.44 1.60
N SER A 57 5.08 8.96 1.97
CA SER A 57 5.25 7.91 2.99
C SER A 57 4.63 8.32 4.34
N GLN A 58 4.87 9.55 4.80
CA GLN A 58 4.28 10.06 6.05
C GLN A 58 2.77 10.30 5.94
N TYR A 59 2.29 10.77 4.79
CA TYR A 59 0.86 10.88 4.52
C TYR A 59 0.17 9.51 4.58
N ALA A 60 0.78 8.47 3.97
CA ALA A 60 0.28 7.10 4.03
C ALA A 60 0.20 6.58 5.47
N LYS A 61 1.27 6.77 6.27
CA LYS A 61 1.29 6.45 7.70
C LYS A 61 0.16 7.14 8.45
N PHE A 62 -0.02 8.44 8.26
CA PHE A 62 -1.07 9.20 8.93
C PHE A 62 -2.47 8.68 8.60
N ARG A 63 -2.71 8.30 7.34
CA ARG A 63 -4.03 7.83 6.88
C ARG A 63 -4.33 6.37 7.22
N THR A 64 -3.30 5.52 7.32
CA THR A 64 -3.48 4.06 7.38
C THR A 64 -2.91 3.40 8.63
N GLY A 65 -2.04 4.09 9.38
CA GLY A 65 -1.28 3.51 10.48
C GLY A 65 -0.12 2.61 10.04
N VAL A 66 0.11 2.44 8.74
CA VAL A 66 1.19 1.65 8.15
C VAL A 66 2.31 2.58 7.71
N GLU A 67 3.50 2.46 8.30
CA GLU A 67 4.70 3.13 7.79
C GLU A 67 5.42 2.20 6.81
N ILE A 68 5.66 2.67 5.58
CA ILE A 68 6.54 1.99 4.63
C ILE A 68 7.58 3.02 4.20
N HIS A 69 8.85 2.72 4.42
CA HIS A 69 9.93 3.58 3.96
C HIS A 69 9.89 3.67 2.42
N PRO A 70 9.99 4.86 1.80
CA PRO A 70 9.84 5.00 0.36
C PRO A 70 10.90 4.24 -0.45
N GLY A 71 12.07 3.97 0.12
CA GLY A 71 13.10 3.11 -0.50
C GLY A 71 12.84 1.60 -0.40
N ALA A 72 11.81 1.16 0.32
CA ALA A 72 11.52 -0.26 0.50
C ALA A 72 11.05 -0.91 -0.81
N LYS A 73 11.70 -2.00 -1.22
CA LYS A 73 11.30 -2.77 -2.38
C LYS A 73 10.25 -3.81 -1.98
N ILE A 74 9.00 -3.62 -2.42
CA ILE A 74 7.91 -4.58 -2.21
C ILE A 74 7.50 -5.23 -3.53
N GLY A 75 7.03 -6.47 -3.46
CA GLY A 75 6.57 -7.25 -4.61
C GLY A 75 5.17 -6.88 -5.12
N THR A 76 4.54 -7.86 -5.76
CA THR A 76 3.15 -7.84 -6.24
C THR A 76 2.34 -8.91 -5.52
N GLY A 77 1.04 -8.67 -5.30
CA GLY A 77 0.24 -9.57 -4.46
C GLY A 77 0.59 -9.44 -2.99
N VAL A 78 0.98 -8.23 -2.58
CA VAL A 78 1.27 -7.91 -1.18
C VAL A 78 -0.07 -7.69 -0.47
N PHE A 79 -0.21 -8.32 0.69
CA PHE A 79 -1.36 -8.14 1.56
C PHE A 79 -0.87 -7.67 2.93
N ILE A 80 -1.42 -6.55 3.39
CA ILE A 80 -1.24 -6.03 4.74
C ILE A 80 -2.61 -6.11 5.41
N ASP A 81 -2.74 -6.99 6.40
CA ASP A 81 -3.98 -7.18 7.14
C ASP A 81 -4.01 -6.26 8.37
N HIS A 82 -5.13 -5.55 8.58
CA HIS A 82 -5.35 -4.48 9.57
C HIS A 82 -4.40 -3.27 9.49
N GLY A 83 -3.08 -3.49 9.48
CA GLY A 83 -2.05 -2.51 9.14
C GLY A 83 -1.53 -1.58 10.25
N CYS A 84 -2.30 -1.38 11.32
CA CYS A 84 -1.90 -0.44 12.38
C CYS A 84 -0.61 -0.89 13.09
N GLY A 85 0.40 0.00 13.13
CA GLY A 85 1.65 -0.23 13.86
C GLY A 85 2.74 -0.94 13.06
N ILE A 86 2.51 -1.24 11.78
CA ILE A 86 3.53 -1.77 10.86
C ILE A 86 4.54 -0.66 10.51
N VAL A 87 5.83 -1.03 10.45
CA VAL A 87 6.98 -0.17 10.08
C VAL A 87 7.90 -0.88 9.10
#